data_AF-W7SEQ5-F1
#
_entry.id   AF-W7SEQ5-F1
#
_cell.length_a   1.000
_cell.length_b   1.000
_cell.length_c   1.000
_cell.angle_alpha   90.00
_cell.angle_beta   90.00
_cell.angle_gamma   90.00
#
_symmetry.space_group_name_H-M   'P 1'
#
loop_
_entity.id
_entity.type
_entity.pdbx_description
1 polymer ?
#
loop_
_entity_poly.entity_id
_entity_poly.type
_entity_poly.pdbx_seq_one_letter_code
_entity_poly.pdbx_strand_id
1 'polypeptide(L)'
;MGAERDRERERAETERAKARRAENDAEIARQSAREARQADEVRLALLVDTLDGAVTGLRRELALGGGTGPRPADMVRGATAAQGTVGRVEDPAALDRLLALPAVHMVVDGYNVTKTGYPELPLSDQRDRLVHQMAVLAARTGAEVTVVFDGAGVVAVPSAAPRGVRVLFSDPGVLADDVIRALVTAEPEGRPVVVVTSDRAVADSVRRRGAHPVPSAVLLARLVRV
;
A
#
# COMPACT_ATOMS: atom_id res chain seq x y z
N MET A 1 30.51 57.23 -40.25
CA MET A 1 30.60 55.76 -40.11
C MET A 1 31.23 55.28 -38.80
N GLY A 2 32.18 56.00 -38.17
CA GLY A 2 32.76 55.57 -36.87
C GLY A 2 31.79 55.62 -35.68
N ALA A 3 31.12 56.77 -35.48
CA ALA A 3 30.23 56.98 -34.33
C ALA A 3 28.99 56.08 -34.27
N GLU A 4 28.56 55.50 -35.40
CA GLU A 4 27.43 54.57 -35.46
C GLU A 4 27.85 53.15 -35.05
N ARG A 5 29.05 52.73 -35.50
CA ARG A 5 29.67 51.46 -35.08
C ARG A 5 30.02 51.43 -33.60
N ASP A 6 30.41 52.57 -33.02
CA ASP A 6 30.74 52.66 -31.59
C ASP A 6 29.47 52.50 -30.72
N ARG A 7 28.34 53.11 -31.13
CA ARG A 7 27.05 52.94 -30.44
C ARG A 7 26.50 51.52 -30.55
N GLU A 8 26.70 50.86 -31.69
CA GLU A 8 26.32 49.45 -31.84
C GLU A 8 27.16 48.54 -30.95
N ARG A 9 28.47 48.81 -30.81
CA ARG A 9 29.35 48.07 -29.89
C ARG A 9 28.93 48.25 -28.44
N GLU A 10 28.64 49.47 -28.02
CA GLU A 10 28.25 49.78 -26.65
C GLU A 10 26.89 49.13 -26.27
N ARG A 11 25.94 49.10 -27.22
CA ARG A 11 24.68 48.35 -27.08
C ARG A 11 24.90 46.84 -27.00
N ALA A 12 25.76 46.30 -27.84
CA ALA A 12 26.09 44.87 -27.80
C ALA A 12 26.79 44.48 -26.49
N GLU A 13 27.65 45.34 -25.95
CA GLU A 13 28.32 45.12 -24.66
C GLU A 13 27.37 45.19 -23.48
N THR A 14 26.43 46.15 -23.47
CA THR A 14 25.40 46.25 -22.43
C THR A 14 24.44 45.07 -22.46
N GLU A 15 23.99 44.62 -23.64
CA GLU A 15 23.16 43.43 -23.77
C GLU A 15 23.91 42.15 -23.34
N ARG A 16 25.19 42.01 -23.69
CA ARG A 16 26.03 40.88 -23.21
C ARG A 16 26.21 40.92 -21.70
N ALA A 17 26.41 42.10 -21.12
CA ALA A 17 26.54 42.26 -19.68
C ALA A 17 25.23 41.90 -18.95
N LYS A 18 24.09 42.27 -19.52
CA LYS A 18 22.76 41.93 -19.01
C LYS A 18 22.48 40.42 -19.12
N ALA A 19 22.82 39.79 -20.24
CA ALA A 19 22.69 38.35 -20.43
C ALA A 19 23.53 37.57 -19.40
N ARG A 20 24.80 37.95 -19.20
CA ARG A 20 25.67 37.32 -18.18
C ARG A 20 25.12 37.44 -16.77
N ARG A 21 24.52 38.58 -16.42
CA ARG A 21 23.88 38.75 -15.09
C ARG A 21 22.68 37.82 -14.94
N ALA A 22 21.82 37.75 -15.95
CA ALA A 22 20.66 36.85 -15.93
C ALA A 22 21.06 35.37 -15.83
N GLU A 23 22.14 34.96 -16.52
CA GLU A 23 22.70 33.60 -16.42
C GLU A 23 23.18 33.30 -14.99
N ASN A 24 23.96 34.20 -14.40
CA ASN A 24 24.46 34.05 -13.03
C ASN A 24 23.30 33.99 -12.01
N ASP A 25 22.30 34.87 -12.14
CA ASP A 25 21.14 34.90 -11.24
C ASP A 25 20.32 33.60 -11.35
N ALA A 26 20.17 33.06 -12.57
CA ALA A 26 19.49 31.79 -12.81
C ALA A 26 20.27 30.60 -12.23
N GLU A 27 21.61 30.64 -12.30
CA GLU A 27 22.47 29.61 -11.71
C GLU A 27 22.37 29.60 -10.18
N ILE A 28 22.43 30.78 -9.55
CA ILE A 28 22.23 30.95 -8.10
C ILE A 28 20.85 30.41 -7.68
N ALA A 29 19.79 30.81 -8.39
CA ALA A 29 18.43 30.35 -8.07
C ALA A 29 18.29 28.82 -8.19
N ARG A 30 18.91 28.21 -9.20
CA ARG A 30 18.93 26.74 -9.36
C ARG A 30 19.69 26.06 -8.24
N GLN A 31 20.83 26.61 -7.83
CA GLN A 31 21.63 26.07 -6.75
C GLN A 31 20.86 26.12 -5.42
N SER A 32 20.27 27.27 -5.09
CA SER A 32 19.44 27.41 -3.89
C SER A 32 18.24 26.46 -3.88
N ALA A 33 17.59 26.24 -5.04
CA ALA A 33 16.48 25.29 -5.14
C ALA A 33 16.92 23.83 -4.91
N ARG A 34 18.14 23.46 -5.34
CA ARG A 34 18.70 22.12 -5.09
C ARG A 34 19.02 21.92 -3.61
N GLU A 35 19.64 22.92 -2.99
CA GLU A 35 19.98 22.90 -1.56
C GLU A 35 18.72 22.79 -0.69
N ALA A 36 17.66 23.53 -1.03
CA ALA A 36 16.38 23.44 -0.33
C ALA A 36 15.77 22.03 -0.42
N ARG A 37 15.77 21.41 -1.61
CA ARG A 37 15.28 20.03 -1.79
C ARG A 37 16.09 19.01 -1.00
N GLN A 38 17.42 19.16 -1.01
CA GLN A 38 18.30 18.29 -0.24
C GLN A 38 18.05 18.43 1.26
N ALA A 39 17.84 19.66 1.75
CA ALA A 39 17.49 19.90 3.15
C ALA A 39 16.14 19.26 3.53
N ASP A 40 15.13 19.32 2.66
CA ASP A 40 13.84 18.68 2.89
C ASP A 40 13.94 17.15 2.89
N GLU A 41 14.75 16.56 2.00
CA GLU A 41 15.00 15.11 1.95
C GLU A 41 15.69 14.63 3.23
N VAL A 42 16.73 15.35 3.69
CA VAL A 42 17.40 15.06 4.97
C VAL A 42 16.44 15.19 6.14
N ARG A 43 15.60 16.23 6.16
CA ARG A 43 14.58 16.41 7.21
C ARG A 43 13.58 15.25 7.22
N LEU A 44 13.13 14.79 6.05
CA LEU A 44 12.22 13.64 5.96
C LEU A 44 12.88 12.36 6.48
N ALA A 45 14.13 12.10 6.10
CA ALA A 45 14.89 10.95 6.60
C ALA A 45 15.01 10.98 8.13
N LEU A 46 15.38 12.13 8.72
CA LEU A 46 15.46 12.29 10.17
C LEU A 46 14.12 12.08 10.88
N LEU A 47 13.00 12.51 10.28
CA LEU A 47 11.67 12.27 10.85
C LEU A 47 11.32 10.78 10.84
N VAL A 48 11.67 10.06 9.78
CA VAL A 48 11.47 8.61 9.69
C VAL A 48 12.32 7.88 10.73
N ASP A 49 13.60 8.22 10.86
CA ASP A 49 14.50 7.65 11.87
C ASP A 49 14.00 7.92 13.30
N THR A 50 13.47 9.13 13.53
CA THR A 50 12.88 9.51 14.82
C THR A 50 11.64 8.68 15.14
N LEU A 51 10.77 8.44 14.14
CA LEU A 51 9.61 7.57 14.30
C LEU A 51 10.02 6.12 14.58
N ASP A 52 11.03 5.60 13.88
CA ASP A 52 11.53 4.24 14.11
C ASP A 52 12.13 4.08 15.52
N GLY A 53 12.91 5.07 15.96
CA GLY A 53 13.43 5.16 17.33
C GLY A 53 12.32 5.24 18.38
N ALA A 54 11.27 6.04 18.11
CA ALA A 54 10.10 6.15 18.99
C ALA A 54 9.31 4.84 19.07
N VAL A 55 9.08 4.16 17.95
CA VAL A 55 8.42 2.85 17.89
C VAL A 55 9.24 1.80 18.62
N THR A 56 10.56 1.79 18.46
CA THR A 56 11.47 0.88 19.16
C THR A 56 11.48 1.14 20.66
N GLY A 57 11.55 2.40 21.08
CA GLY A 57 11.42 2.81 22.48
C GLY A 57 10.09 2.37 23.08
N LEU A 58 8.98 2.59 22.38
CA LEU A 58 7.64 2.18 22.79
C LEU A 58 7.52 0.65 22.91
N ARG A 59 8.07 -0.12 21.98
CA ARG A 59 8.09 -1.60 22.06
C ARG A 59 8.83 -2.11 23.30
N ARG A 60 9.94 -1.45 23.65
CA ARG A 60 10.74 -1.77 24.84
C ARG A 60 10.01 -1.40 26.12
N GLU A 61 9.40 -0.21 26.18
CA GLU A 61 8.62 0.24 27.35
C GLU A 61 7.36 -0.59 27.57
N LEU A 62 6.66 -0.96 26.49
CA LEU A 62 5.46 -1.81 26.56
C LEU A 62 5.79 -3.29 26.80
N ALA A 63 7.07 -3.66 26.98
CA ALA A 63 7.53 -5.03 27.15
C ALA A 63 6.95 -6.00 26.10
N LEU A 64 6.76 -5.54 24.85
CA LEU A 64 6.20 -6.32 23.74
C LEU A 64 7.14 -7.46 23.25
N GLY A 65 8.12 -7.83 24.06
CA GLY A 65 9.07 -8.93 23.85
C GLY A 65 9.16 -9.94 25.01
N GLY A 66 8.25 -9.91 25.99
CA GLY A 66 8.26 -10.85 27.11
C GLY A 66 6.86 -11.20 27.59
N GLY A 67 6.35 -12.37 27.20
CA GLY A 67 5.06 -12.86 27.67
C GLY A 67 5.05 -13.12 29.17
N THR A 68 4.01 -12.61 29.87
CA THR A 68 3.34 -13.11 31.12
C THR A 68 2.56 -12.03 31.90
N GLY A 69 2.16 -10.90 31.28
CA GLY A 69 1.25 -9.92 31.91
C GLY A 69 -0.23 -10.10 31.51
N PRO A 70 -1.19 -9.69 32.38
CA PRO A 70 -2.62 -9.64 32.02
C PRO A 70 -2.85 -8.67 30.85
N ARG A 71 -3.81 -8.99 29.98
CA ARG A 71 -3.95 -8.35 28.67
C ARG A 71 -4.70 -7.01 28.83
N PRO A 72 -4.37 -5.97 28.03
CA PRO A 72 -5.09 -4.69 28.07
C PRO A 72 -6.62 -4.80 27.85
N ALA A 73 -7.08 -5.86 27.16
CA ALA A 73 -8.49 -6.20 27.01
C ALA A 73 -9.22 -6.50 28.34
N ASP A 74 -8.46 -6.82 29.40
CA ASP A 74 -8.99 -7.06 30.73
C ASP A 74 -9.24 -5.75 31.52
N MET A 75 -8.79 -4.59 31.02
CA MET A 75 -8.79 -3.33 31.79
C MET A 75 -9.55 -2.15 31.18
N VAL A 76 -9.96 -2.14 29.91
CA VAL A 76 -10.63 -0.94 29.35
C VAL A 76 -11.81 -1.28 28.46
N ARG A 77 -13.00 -1.04 29.02
CA ARG A 77 -14.26 -0.88 28.31
C ARG A 77 -14.27 0.52 27.67
N GLY A 78 -14.08 0.58 26.35
CA GLY A 78 -14.34 1.77 25.54
C GLY A 78 -13.24 2.83 25.51
N ALA A 79 -12.43 2.82 24.46
CA ALA A 79 -11.67 4.00 24.03
C ALA A 79 -11.78 4.12 22.51
N THR A 80 -12.24 5.29 22.07
CA THR A 80 -12.59 5.65 20.70
C THR A 80 -11.38 5.59 19.76
N ALA A 81 -11.54 4.84 18.66
CA ALA A 81 -10.56 4.67 17.60
C ALA A 81 -10.15 6.00 16.96
N ALA A 82 -8.85 6.22 16.83
CA ALA A 82 -8.27 7.26 16.00
C ALA A 82 -8.67 7.01 14.53
N GLN A 83 -9.59 7.82 14.02
CA GLN A 83 -10.06 7.78 12.64
C GLN A 83 -9.00 8.36 11.71
N GLY A 84 -8.07 7.51 11.24
CA GLY A 84 -7.44 7.72 9.94
C GLY A 84 -8.47 7.39 8.86
N THR A 85 -8.67 8.28 7.89
CA THR A 85 -9.67 8.10 6.83
C THR A 85 -9.33 6.89 5.96
N VAL A 86 -9.87 5.72 6.30
CA VAL A 86 -9.71 4.48 5.53
C VAL A 86 -10.52 4.59 4.24
N GLY A 87 -9.88 5.14 3.19
CA GLY A 87 -10.45 5.31 1.85
C GLY A 87 -10.39 4.02 1.03
N ARG A 88 -11.30 3.91 0.04
CA ARG A 88 -11.22 2.88 -1.01
C ARG A 88 -9.97 3.12 -1.85
N VAL A 89 -9.27 2.04 -2.20
CA VAL A 89 -8.06 2.11 -3.03
C VAL A 89 -8.48 2.08 -4.50
N GLU A 90 -8.26 3.17 -5.23
CA GLU A 90 -8.80 3.31 -6.60
C GLU A 90 -7.77 2.99 -7.69
N ASP A 91 -6.48 2.96 -7.38
CA ASP A 91 -5.42 2.72 -8.36
C ASP A 91 -4.30 1.78 -7.85
N PRO A 92 -3.52 1.17 -8.76
CA PRO A 92 -2.43 0.25 -8.39
C PRO A 92 -1.31 0.88 -7.56
N ALA A 93 -1.03 2.18 -7.72
CA ALA A 93 0.04 2.83 -6.97
C ALA A 93 -0.34 3.04 -5.50
N ALA A 94 -1.61 3.32 -5.22
CA ALA A 94 -2.16 3.34 -3.87
C ALA A 94 -2.14 1.94 -3.24
N LEU A 95 -2.41 0.88 -4.01
CA LEU A 95 -2.25 -0.50 -3.55
C LEU A 95 -0.79 -0.81 -3.19
N ASP A 96 0.18 -0.39 -4.02
CA ASP A 96 1.61 -0.57 -3.74
C ASP A 96 2.04 0.07 -2.41
N ARG A 97 1.54 1.28 -2.12
CA ARG A 97 1.85 1.97 -0.85
C ARG A 97 1.34 1.20 0.36
N LEU A 98 0.14 0.61 0.27
CA LEU A 98 -0.41 -0.21 1.36
C LEU A 98 0.36 -1.52 1.51
N LEU A 99 0.73 -2.14 0.38
CA LEU A 99 1.51 -3.38 0.37
C LEU A 99 2.95 -3.19 0.90
N ALA A 100 3.46 -1.96 0.89
CA ALA A 100 4.75 -1.61 1.48
C ALA A 100 4.71 -1.40 3.01
N LEU A 101 3.51 -1.37 3.62
CA LEU A 101 3.39 -1.23 5.06
C LEU A 101 3.86 -2.52 5.77
N PRO A 102 4.58 -2.40 6.91
CA PRO A 102 5.04 -3.57 7.65
C PRO A 102 3.86 -4.40 8.16
N ALA A 103 3.98 -5.72 8.05
CA ALA A 103 2.98 -6.69 8.52
C ALA A 103 1.57 -6.51 7.94
N VAL A 104 1.42 -5.84 6.80
CA VAL A 104 0.12 -5.73 6.11
C VAL A 104 -0.45 -7.11 5.80
N HIS A 105 -1.75 -7.28 6.07
CA HIS A 105 -2.49 -8.47 5.70
C HIS A 105 -3.43 -8.15 4.53
N MET A 106 -3.21 -8.82 3.41
CA MET A 106 -4.11 -8.78 2.26
C MET A 106 -5.06 -9.99 2.29
N VAL A 107 -6.35 -9.73 2.42
CA VAL A 107 -7.42 -10.72 2.28
C VAL A 107 -8.04 -10.58 0.89
N VAL A 108 -8.10 -11.65 0.13
CA VAL A 108 -8.55 -11.67 -1.26
C VAL A 108 -9.82 -12.50 -1.39
N ASP A 109 -10.88 -11.88 -1.90
CA ASP A 109 -12.08 -12.57 -2.36
C ASP A 109 -11.79 -13.26 -3.69
N GLY A 110 -11.54 -14.56 -3.61
CA GLY A 110 -10.97 -15.34 -4.70
C GLY A 110 -11.84 -15.32 -5.95
N TYR A 111 -13.11 -15.72 -5.85
CA TYR A 111 -13.97 -15.77 -7.03
C TYR A 111 -14.37 -14.39 -7.55
N ASN A 112 -14.38 -13.36 -6.69
CA ASN A 112 -14.57 -12.00 -7.19
C ASN A 112 -13.40 -11.56 -8.09
N VAL A 113 -12.16 -11.89 -7.69
CA VAL A 113 -10.98 -11.61 -8.51
C VAL A 113 -10.94 -12.45 -9.77
N THR A 114 -11.11 -13.77 -9.66
CA THR A 114 -10.95 -14.66 -10.81
C THR A 114 -12.03 -14.46 -11.87
N LYS A 115 -13.30 -14.27 -11.46
CA LYS A 115 -14.40 -13.96 -12.40
C LYS A 115 -14.24 -12.59 -13.06
N THR A 116 -13.48 -11.68 -12.45
CA THR A 116 -13.17 -10.38 -13.07
C THR A 116 -12.01 -10.51 -14.07
N GLY A 117 -10.99 -11.31 -13.77
CA GLY A 117 -9.75 -11.33 -14.54
C GLY A 117 -9.65 -12.38 -15.64
N TYR A 118 -10.24 -13.55 -15.42
CA TYR A 118 -10.15 -14.70 -16.33
C TYR A 118 -11.36 -15.65 -16.14
N PRO A 119 -12.60 -15.14 -16.32
CA PRO A 119 -13.83 -15.91 -16.11
C PRO A 119 -13.98 -17.12 -17.05
N GLU A 120 -13.28 -17.11 -18.17
CA GLU A 120 -13.30 -18.17 -19.19
C GLU A 120 -12.58 -19.44 -18.76
N LEU A 121 -11.70 -19.38 -17.75
CA LEU A 121 -10.98 -20.54 -17.26
C LEU A 121 -11.88 -21.45 -16.40
N PRO A 122 -11.65 -22.78 -16.39
CA PRO A 122 -12.26 -23.67 -15.40
C PRO A 122 -11.97 -23.22 -13.97
N LEU A 123 -12.90 -23.48 -13.03
CA LEU A 123 -12.76 -23.01 -11.63
C LEU A 123 -11.48 -23.49 -10.95
N SER A 124 -10.99 -24.69 -11.27
CA SER A 124 -9.67 -25.18 -10.80
C SER A 124 -8.54 -24.25 -11.24
N ASP A 125 -8.50 -23.97 -12.53
CA ASP A 125 -7.42 -23.23 -13.18
C ASP A 125 -7.47 -21.75 -12.78
N GLN A 126 -8.67 -21.22 -12.56
CA GLN A 126 -8.88 -19.92 -11.94
C GLN A 126 -8.20 -19.84 -10.57
N ARG A 127 -8.45 -20.82 -9.68
CA ARG A 127 -7.86 -20.84 -8.33
C ARG A 127 -6.35 -20.98 -8.39
N ASP A 128 -5.84 -21.93 -9.17
CA ASP A 128 -4.41 -22.20 -9.27
C ASP A 128 -3.66 -20.98 -9.81
N ARG A 129 -4.20 -20.33 -10.85
CA ARG A 129 -3.65 -19.08 -11.39
C ARG A 129 -3.64 -17.97 -10.35
N LEU A 130 -4.74 -17.74 -9.64
CA LEU A 130 -4.79 -16.69 -8.61
C LEU A 130 -3.80 -16.94 -7.50
N VAL A 131 -3.77 -18.15 -6.94
CA VAL A 131 -2.88 -18.52 -5.84
C VAL A 131 -1.42 -18.36 -6.26
N HIS A 132 -1.06 -18.75 -7.48
CA HIS A 132 0.28 -18.52 -8.01
C HIS A 132 0.63 -17.04 -8.12
N GLN A 133 -0.27 -16.21 -8.67
CA GLN A 133 -0.06 -14.76 -8.76
C GLN A 133 0.08 -14.11 -7.38
N MET A 134 -0.70 -14.56 -6.40
CA MET A 134 -0.61 -14.09 -5.01
C MET A 134 0.71 -14.49 -4.37
N ALA A 135 1.24 -15.68 -4.67
CA ALA A 135 2.54 -16.12 -4.16
C ALA A 135 3.68 -15.24 -4.67
N VAL A 136 3.66 -14.90 -5.97
CA VAL A 136 4.63 -13.97 -6.56
C VAL A 136 4.51 -12.58 -5.94
N LEU A 137 3.28 -12.09 -5.70
CA LEU A 137 3.06 -10.80 -5.07
C LEU A 137 3.58 -10.79 -3.62
N ALA A 138 3.20 -11.79 -2.81
CA ALA A 138 3.62 -11.94 -1.42
C ALA A 138 5.15 -12.03 -1.29
N ALA A 139 5.81 -12.78 -2.18
CA ALA A 139 7.27 -12.88 -2.18
C ALA A 139 7.97 -11.54 -2.46
N ARG A 140 7.34 -10.65 -3.24
CA ARG A 140 7.91 -9.33 -3.59
C ARG A 140 7.65 -8.26 -2.54
N THR A 141 6.50 -8.32 -1.87
CA THR A 141 6.08 -7.27 -0.93
C THR A 141 6.28 -7.65 0.53
N GLY A 142 6.41 -8.95 0.83
CA GLY A 142 6.42 -9.46 2.20
C GLY A 142 5.06 -9.42 2.89
N ALA A 143 3.99 -9.08 2.15
CA ALA A 143 2.63 -9.05 2.69
C ALA A 143 2.15 -10.46 3.08
N GLU A 144 1.46 -10.57 4.21
CA GLU A 144 0.68 -11.79 4.49
C GLU A 144 -0.52 -11.79 3.54
N VAL A 145 -0.74 -12.90 2.82
CA VAL A 145 -1.87 -13.01 1.89
C VAL A 145 -2.77 -14.17 2.29
N THR A 146 -4.07 -13.91 2.43
CA THR A 146 -5.10 -14.94 2.57
C THR A 146 -6.08 -14.85 1.42
N VAL A 147 -6.20 -15.91 0.62
CA VAL A 147 -7.22 -16.02 -0.44
C VAL A 147 -8.39 -16.84 0.08
N VAL A 148 -9.59 -16.29 0.00
CA VAL A 148 -10.83 -16.94 0.43
C VAL A 148 -11.66 -17.31 -0.78
N PHE A 149 -11.99 -18.59 -0.93
CA PHE A 149 -12.93 -19.07 -1.94
C PHE A 149 -14.22 -19.56 -1.28
N ASP A 150 -15.34 -19.41 -1.98
CA ASP A 150 -16.60 -20.05 -1.58
C ASP A 150 -16.45 -21.59 -1.73
N GLY A 151 -16.76 -22.32 -0.65
CA GLY A 151 -16.55 -23.76 -0.53
C GLY A 151 -17.63 -24.65 -1.15
N ALA A 152 -18.64 -24.09 -1.82
CA ALA A 152 -19.78 -24.82 -2.40
C ALA A 152 -19.45 -25.87 -3.50
N GLY A 153 -18.19 -26.30 -3.68
CA GLY A 153 -17.82 -27.31 -4.67
C GLY A 153 -16.38 -27.84 -4.60
N VAL A 154 -15.75 -27.90 -3.42
CA VAL A 154 -14.33 -28.30 -3.31
C VAL A 154 -14.21 -29.72 -2.75
N VAL A 155 -13.79 -30.66 -3.60
CA VAL A 155 -13.56 -32.08 -3.25
C VAL A 155 -12.10 -32.33 -2.76
N ALA A 156 -11.19 -31.38 -2.98
CA ALA A 156 -9.82 -31.46 -2.49
C ALA A 156 -9.25 -30.06 -2.21
N VAL A 157 -8.84 -29.82 -0.97
CA VAL A 157 -7.99 -28.68 -0.61
C VAL A 157 -6.58 -28.98 -1.12
N PRO A 158 -5.93 -28.11 -1.92
CA PRO A 158 -4.56 -28.34 -2.37
C PRO A 158 -3.64 -28.58 -1.17
N SER A 159 -2.83 -29.64 -1.25
CA SER A 159 -2.05 -30.19 -0.12
C SER A 159 -0.99 -29.25 0.46
N ALA A 160 -0.67 -28.14 -0.20
CA ALA A 160 0.10 -27.04 0.38
C ALA A 160 -0.10 -25.78 -0.47
N ALA A 161 -0.58 -24.69 0.11
CA ALA A 161 -0.49 -23.39 -0.53
C ALA A 161 0.98 -22.96 -0.66
N PRO A 162 1.39 -22.24 -1.72
CA PRO A 162 2.73 -21.69 -1.84
C PRO A 162 3.11 -20.87 -0.59
N ARG A 163 4.39 -20.87 -0.22
CA ARG A 163 4.89 -20.10 0.94
C ARG A 163 4.47 -18.63 0.82
N GLY A 164 3.90 -18.08 1.89
CA GLY A 164 3.44 -16.69 1.94
C GLY A 164 1.97 -16.48 1.56
N VAL A 165 1.26 -17.52 1.11
CA VAL A 165 -0.18 -17.46 0.81
C VAL A 165 -0.93 -18.51 1.62
N ARG A 166 -1.95 -18.09 2.36
CA ARG A 166 -2.96 -18.96 2.97
C ARG A 166 -4.17 -19.05 2.05
N VAL A 167 -4.68 -20.25 1.82
CA VAL A 167 -5.91 -20.47 1.06
C VAL A 167 -6.97 -21.02 2.00
N LEU A 168 -8.11 -20.34 2.08
CA LEU A 168 -9.26 -20.75 2.87
C LEU A 168 -10.44 -21.02 1.94
N PHE A 169 -11.21 -22.05 2.28
CA PHE A 169 -12.51 -22.32 1.70
C PHE A 169 -13.56 -22.08 2.78
N SER A 170 -14.66 -21.41 2.45
CA SER A 170 -15.77 -21.31 3.39
C SER A 170 -16.39 -22.69 3.65
N ASP A 171 -16.92 -22.88 4.85
CA ASP A 171 -17.65 -24.11 5.16
C ASP A 171 -18.93 -24.21 4.30
N PRO A 172 -19.46 -25.43 4.08
CA PRO A 172 -20.72 -25.61 3.36
C PRO A 172 -21.86 -24.77 3.98
N GLY A 173 -22.48 -23.91 3.18
CA GLY A 173 -23.54 -23.01 3.62
C GLY A 173 -23.07 -21.69 4.22
N VAL A 174 -21.76 -21.45 4.30
CA VAL A 174 -21.15 -20.17 4.70
C VAL A 174 -20.64 -19.44 3.46
N LEU A 175 -20.96 -18.15 3.35
CA LEU A 175 -20.47 -17.31 2.25
C LEU A 175 -19.02 -16.91 2.50
N ALA A 176 -18.22 -16.79 1.43
CA ALA A 176 -16.85 -16.28 1.52
C ALA A 176 -16.81 -14.87 2.17
N ASP A 177 -17.83 -14.05 1.91
CA ASP A 177 -18.02 -12.72 2.50
C ASP A 177 -18.00 -12.73 4.03
N ASP A 178 -18.60 -13.75 4.65
CA ASP A 178 -18.67 -13.87 6.11
C ASP A 178 -17.31 -14.29 6.69
N VAL A 179 -16.59 -15.16 5.99
CA VAL A 179 -15.21 -15.53 6.34
C VAL A 179 -14.29 -14.31 6.25
N ILE A 180 -14.40 -13.52 5.18
CA ILE A 180 -13.63 -12.27 5.01
C ILE A 180 -13.92 -11.29 6.15
N ARG A 181 -15.20 -11.12 6.50
CA ARG A 181 -15.64 -10.28 7.63
C ARG A 181 -15.04 -10.77 8.95
N ALA A 182 -15.03 -12.08 9.18
CA ALA A 182 -14.46 -12.67 10.38
C ALA A 182 -12.95 -12.47 10.46
N LEU A 183 -12.22 -12.66 9.35
CA LEU A 183 -10.78 -12.40 9.25
C LEU A 183 -10.46 -10.94 9.61
N VAL A 184 -11.15 -9.98 8.98
CA VAL A 184 -10.94 -8.55 9.26
C VAL A 184 -11.21 -8.21 10.72
N THR A 185 -12.24 -8.80 11.34
CA THR A 185 -12.57 -8.57 12.75
C THR A 185 -11.57 -9.21 13.70
N ALA A 186 -10.92 -10.31 13.32
CA ALA A 186 -9.93 -10.98 14.14
C ALA A 186 -8.56 -10.27 14.14
N GLU A 187 -8.31 -9.36 13.19
CA GLU A 187 -7.03 -8.65 13.12
C GLU A 187 -6.85 -7.66 14.27
N PRO A 188 -5.64 -7.56 14.85
CA PRO A 188 -5.35 -6.58 15.89
C PRO A 188 -5.58 -5.13 15.43
N GLU A 189 -6.09 -4.29 16.32
CA GLU A 189 -6.21 -2.86 16.06
C GLU A 189 -4.84 -2.26 15.69
N GLY A 190 -4.82 -1.44 14.64
CA GLY A 190 -3.61 -0.80 14.11
C GLY A 190 -2.83 -1.62 13.08
N ARG A 191 -3.15 -2.90 12.88
CA ARG A 191 -2.58 -3.66 11.76
C ARG A 191 -3.25 -3.24 10.44
N PRO A 192 -2.50 -2.85 9.40
CA PRO A 192 -3.09 -2.54 8.10
C PRO A 192 -3.70 -3.80 7.46
N VAL A 193 -4.99 -3.73 7.15
CA VAL A 193 -5.72 -4.81 6.45
C VAL A 193 -6.22 -4.29 5.12
N VAL A 194 -5.89 -5.01 4.05
CA VAL A 194 -6.32 -4.73 2.69
C VAL A 194 -7.30 -5.83 2.27
N VAL A 195 -8.49 -5.46 1.81
CA VAL A 195 -9.49 -6.43 1.36
C VAL A 195 -9.75 -6.25 -0.12
N VAL A 196 -9.39 -7.24 -0.93
CA VAL A 196 -9.63 -7.20 -2.37
C VAL A 196 -10.98 -7.83 -2.68
N THR A 197 -11.93 -6.99 -3.07
CA THR A 197 -13.26 -7.41 -3.56
C THR A 197 -13.91 -6.26 -4.32
N SER A 198 -14.73 -6.60 -5.32
CA SER A 198 -15.62 -5.66 -6.00
C SER A 198 -17.05 -5.68 -5.46
N ASP A 199 -17.35 -6.55 -4.48
CA ASP A 199 -18.63 -6.53 -3.79
C ASP A 199 -18.75 -5.29 -2.89
N ARG A 200 -19.77 -4.46 -3.15
CA ARG A 200 -19.96 -3.20 -2.41
C ARG A 200 -20.37 -3.44 -0.96
N ALA A 201 -21.19 -4.45 -0.69
CA ALA A 201 -21.65 -4.75 0.66
C ALA A 201 -20.51 -5.27 1.54
N VAL A 202 -19.58 -6.05 0.98
CA VAL A 202 -18.34 -6.45 1.66
C VAL A 202 -17.43 -5.26 1.85
N ALA A 203 -17.13 -4.51 0.79
CA ALA A 203 -16.26 -3.34 0.83
C ALA A 203 -16.68 -2.31 1.89
N ASP A 204 -17.98 -1.99 1.95
CA ASP A 204 -18.51 -1.07 2.95
C ASP A 204 -18.41 -1.62 4.37
N SER A 205 -18.60 -2.93 4.55
CA SER A 205 -18.50 -3.54 5.87
C SER A 205 -17.09 -3.60 6.41
N VAL A 206 -16.12 -3.97 5.58
CA VAL A 206 -14.72 -4.05 6.01
C VAL A 206 -14.13 -2.66 6.22
N ARG A 207 -14.56 -1.67 5.43
CA ARG A 207 -14.21 -0.25 5.63
C ARG A 207 -14.67 0.26 7.00
N ARG A 208 -15.90 -0.07 7.42
CA ARG A 208 -16.41 0.29 8.76
C ARG A 208 -15.59 -0.33 9.90
N ARG A 209 -14.79 -1.35 9.62
CA ARG A 209 -13.90 -2.04 10.57
C ARG A 209 -12.43 -1.62 10.43
N GLY A 210 -12.15 -0.58 9.65
CA GLY A 210 -10.80 -0.03 9.49
C GLY A 210 -9.94 -0.69 8.41
N ALA A 211 -10.48 -1.61 7.62
CA ALA A 211 -9.76 -2.21 6.49
C ALA A 211 -9.91 -1.41 5.20
N HIS A 212 -8.89 -1.44 4.33
CA HIS A 212 -8.85 -0.76 3.04
C HIS A 212 -9.46 -1.63 1.93
N PRO A 213 -10.69 -1.36 1.45
CA PRO A 213 -11.25 -2.11 0.34
C PRO A 213 -10.58 -1.72 -0.99
N VAL A 214 -10.27 -2.74 -1.80
CA VAL A 214 -9.60 -2.63 -3.09
C VAL A 214 -10.44 -3.35 -4.15
N PRO A 215 -10.85 -2.69 -5.24
CA PRO A 215 -11.53 -3.37 -6.34
C PRO A 215 -10.65 -4.45 -6.96
N SER A 216 -11.26 -5.58 -7.36
CA SER A 216 -10.55 -6.68 -8.02
C SER A 216 -9.80 -6.24 -9.28
N ALA A 217 -10.37 -5.29 -10.03
CA ALA A 217 -9.71 -4.69 -11.20
C ALA A 217 -8.39 -3.98 -10.86
N VAL A 218 -8.27 -3.37 -9.69
CA VAL A 218 -7.03 -2.70 -9.24
C VAL A 218 -5.94 -3.74 -8.95
N LEU A 219 -6.28 -4.83 -8.26
CA LEU A 219 -5.35 -5.94 -8.05
C LEU A 219 -4.91 -6.53 -9.39
N LEU A 220 -5.85 -6.82 -10.29
CA LEU A 220 -5.54 -7.39 -11.61
C LEU A 220 -4.62 -6.48 -12.42
N ALA A 221 -4.91 -5.17 -12.48
CA ALA A 221 -4.05 -4.19 -13.13
C ALA A 221 -2.64 -4.16 -12.50
N ARG A 222 -2.54 -4.39 -11.19
CA ARG A 222 -1.25 -4.48 -10.50
C ARG A 222 -0.48 -5.76 -10.83
N LEU A 223 -1.17 -6.88 -11.04
CA LEU A 223 -0.57 -8.17 -11.38
C LEU A 223 -0.02 -8.24 -12.82
N VAL A 224 -0.53 -7.41 -13.74
CA VAL A 224 -0.05 -7.34 -15.13
C VAL A 224 1.27 -6.57 -15.26
N ARG A 225 1.66 -5.79 -14.25
CA ARG A 225 2.95 -5.07 -14.21
C ARG A 225 4.14 -5.96 -13.82
N VAL A 226 3.99 -7.27 -14.01
CA VAL A 226 4.99 -8.31 -13.73
C VAL A 226 5.65 -8.72 -15.03
#